data_AF-A0A933YHT5-F1
#
_entry.id   AF-A0A933YHT5-F1
#
_cell.length_a   1.000
_cell.length_b   1.000
_cell.length_c   1.000
_cell.angle_alpha   90.00
_cell.angle_beta   90.00
_cell.angle_gamma   90.00
#
_symmetry.space_group_name_H-M   'P 1'
#
loop_
_entity.id
_entity.type
_entity.pdbx_description
1 polymer ?
#
loop_
_entity_poly.entity_id
_entity_poly.type
_entity_poly.pdbx_seq_one_letter_code
_entity_poly.pdbx_strand_id
1 'polypeptide(L)' 'MTIIEQNKRIQELRDYESKMSRTDLEEFRMFVKRMKDDESLDQLSLKKLDRLYSTYVSKKSKPTDEALKALFRKAHQ' A
#
# COMPACT_ATOMS: atom_id res chain seq x y z
N MET A 1 -11.13 -0.24 -0.54
CA MET A 1 -10.39 -1.43 -0.07
C MET A 1 -11.10 -1.98 1.14
N THR A 2 -11.61 -3.21 1.05
CA THR A 2 -12.29 -3.91 2.14
C THR A 2 -11.30 -4.43 3.17
N ILE A 3 -11.77 -4.84 4.36
CA ILE A 3 -10.89 -5.44 5.39
C ILE A 3 -10.25 -6.74 4.93
N ILE A 4 -10.96 -7.54 4.12
CA ILE A 4 -10.44 -8.76 3.51
C ILE A 4 -9.28 -8.44 2.57
N GLU A 5 -9.43 -7.41 1.73
CA GLU A 5 -8.36 -6.95 0.84
C GLU A 5 -7.16 -6.38 1.61
N GLN A 6 -7.39 -5.65 2.70
CA GLN A 6 -6.33 -5.16 3.59
C GLN A 6 -5.51 -6.33 4.15
N ASN A 7 -6.20 -7.30 4.76
CA ASN A 7 -5.57 -8.46 5.36
C ASN A 7 -4.78 -9.27 4.33
N LYS A 8 -5.33 -9.46 3.13
CA LYS A 8 -4.62 -10.12 2.02
C LYS A 8 -3.32 -9.38 1.65
N ARG A 9 -3.38 -8.05 1.47
CA ARG A 9 -2.19 -7.25 1.14
C ARG A 9 -1.13 -7.29 2.24
N ILE A 10 -1.55 -7.23 3.50
CA ILE A 10 -0.64 -7.32 4.66
C ILE A 10 0.02 -8.70 4.71
N GLN A 11 -0.72 -9.78 4.44
CA GLN A 11 -0.17 -11.13 4.38
C GLN A 11 0.88 -11.27 3.28
N GLU A 12 0.59 -10.81 2.07
CA GLU A 12 1.56 -10.87 0.95
C GLU A 12 2.81 -10.02 1.21
N LEU A 13 2.67 -8.88 1.89
CA LEU A 13 3.80 -8.03 2.29
C LEU A 13 4.74 -8.71 3.30
N ARG A 14 4.30 -9.74 4.04
CA ARG A 14 5.16 -10.47 4.99
C ARG A 14 6.37 -11.11 4.31
N ASP A 15 6.19 -11.60 3.09
CA ASP A 15 7.27 -12.25 2.32
C ASP A 15 8.37 -11.25 1.92
N TYR A 16 8.10 -9.96 2.06
CA TYR A 16 9.01 -8.87 1.71
C TYR A 16 9.53 -8.12 2.94
N GLU A 17 9.19 -8.52 4.17
CA GLU A 17 9.58 -7.83 5.41
C GLU A 17 11.11 -7.63 5.50
N SER A 18 11.88 -8.63 5.08
CA SER A 18 13.35 -8.59 5.06
C SER A 18 13.95 -7.61 4.04
N LYS A 19 13.17 -7.17 3.06
CA LYS A 19 13.57 -6.23 2.00
C LYS A 19 13.12 -4.80 2.29
N MET A 20 12.29 -4.60 3.32
CA MET A 20 11.77 -3.29 3.66
C MET A 20 12.83 -2.37 4.24
N SER A 21 12.75 -1.09 3.90
CA SER A 21 13.49 -0.07 4.64
C SER A 21 13.03 -0.03 6.10
N ARG A 22 13.86 0.50 7.01
CA ARG A 22 13.50 0.60 8.44
C ARG A 22 12.15 1.31 8.65
N THR A 23 11.93 2.42 7.95
CA THR A 23 10.70 3.19 8.06
C THR A 23 9.49 2.41 7.52
N ASP A 24 9.64 1.77 6.37
CA ASP A 24 8.57 0.95 5.78
C ASP A 24 8.23 -0.27 6.66
N LEU A 25 9.24 -0.85 7.29
CA LEU A 25 9.09 -1.96 8.24
C LEU A 25 8.33 -1.54 9.49
N GLU A 26 8.62 -0.35 10.03
CA GLU A 26 7.90 0.21 11.17
C GLU A 26 6.41 0.45 10.82
N GLU A 27 6.12 1.01 9.65
CA GLU A 27 4.76 1.17 9.14
C GLU A 27 4.05 -0.17 8.92
N PHE A 28 4.74 -1.13 8.30
CA PHE A 28 4.21 -2.47 8.06
C PHE A 28 3.83 -3.18 9.37
N ARG A 29 4.68 -3.11 10.40
CA ARG A 29 4.41 -3.68 11.71
C ARG A 29 3.17 -3.08 12.37
N MET A 30 2.90 -1.79 12.15
CA MET A 30 1.65 -1.18 12.62
C MET A 30 0.42 -1.76 11.91
N PHE A 31 0.50 -2.05 10.61
CA PHE A 31 -0.61 -2.70 9.89
C PHE A 31 -0.82 -4.14 10.33
N VAL A 32 0.25 -4.89 10.60
CA VAL A 32 0.16 -6.26 11.14
C VAL A 32 -0.52 -6.28 12.51
N LYS A 33 -0.27 -5.30 13.38
CA LYS A 33 -0.97 -5.20 14.67
C LYS A 33 -2.46 -4.98 14.48
N ARG A 34 -2.85 -3.97 13.69
CA ARG A 34 -4.27 -3.67 13.43
C ARG A 34 -5.03 -4.83 12.79
N MET A 35 -4.39 -5.56 11.88
CA MET A 35 -4.96 -6.80 11.32
C MET A 35 -5.21 -7.88 12.39
N LYS A 36 -4.35 -8.01 13.40
CA LYS A 36 -4.54 -8.97 14.50
C LYS A 36 -5.64 -8.54 15.46
N ASP A 37 -5.80 -7.24 15.65
CA ASP A 37 -6.81 -6.65 16.53
C ASP A 37 -8.18 -6.53 15.83
N ASP A 38 -8.30 -7.04 14.59
CA ASP A 38 -9.48 -6.91 13.70
C ASP A 38 -9.95 -5.45 13.50
N GLU A 39 -9.02 -4.50 13.62
CA GLU A 39 -9.27 -3.06 13.45
C GLU A 39 -9.16 -2.63 11.98
N SER A 40 -10.10 -1.79 11.55
CA SER A 40 -10.04 -1.16 10.22
C SER A 40 -8.96 -0.08 10.15
N LEU A 41 -8.20 -0.03 9.06
CA LEU A 41 -7.28 1.08 8.79
C LEU A 41 -8.04 2.35 8.43
N ASP A 42 -7.59 3.49 8.96
CA ASP A 42 -8.03 4.81 8.53
C ASP A 42 -7.56 5.14 7.09
N GLN A 43 -8.11 6.20 6.48
CA GLN A 43 -7.80 6.57 5.10
C GLN A 43 -6.30 6.84 4.82
N LEU A 44 -5.57 7.41 5.79
CA LEU A 44 -4.13 7.66 5.64
C LEU A 44 -3.35 6.35 5.68
N SER A 45 -3.70 5.47 6.62
CA SER A 45 -3.15 4.13 6.77
C SER A 45 -3.41 3.26 5.53
N LEU A 46 -4.60 3.34 4.93
CA LEU A 46 -4.92 2.67 3.66
C LEU A 46 -4.01 3.13 2.51
N LYS A 47 -3.77 4.44 2.37
CA LYS A 47 -2.87 4.98 1.33
C LYS A 47 -1.42 4.50 1.52
N LYS A 48 -0.97 4.39 2.77
CA LYS A 48 0.36 3.88 3.10
C LYS A 48 0.48 2.39 2.79
N LEU A 49 -0.52 1.58 3.15
CA LEU A 49 -0.58 0.16 2.80
C LEU A 49 -0.50 -0.04 1.29
N ASP A 50 -1.24 0.75 0.51
CA ASP A 50 -1.19 0.72 -0.96
C ASP A 50 0.19 1.07 -1.51
N ARG A 51 0.84 2.09 -0.96
CA ARG A 51 2.21 2.46 -1.32
C ARG A 51 3.19 1.33 -1.01
N LEU A 52 3.15 0.74 0.18
CA LEU A 52 4.03 -0.37 0.57
C LEU A 52 3.83 -1.57 -0.36
N TYR A 53 2.57 -1.95 -0.58
CA TYR A 53 2.21 -3.05 -1.45
C TYR A 53 2.71 -2.85 -2.88
N SER A 54 2.54 -1.65 -3.44
CA SER A 54 3.08 -1.28 -4.76
C SER A 54 4.62 -1.27 -4.80
N THR A 55 5.27 -0.92 -3.70
CA THR A 55 6.74 -0.85 -3.63
C THR A 55 7.37 -2.24 -3.60
N TYR A 56 6.81 -3.16 -2.82
CA TYR A 56 7.46 -4.43 -2.51
C TYR A 56 6.85 -5.63 -3.23
N VAL A 57 5.52 -5.70 -3.38
CA VAL A 57 4.82 -6.87 -3.92
C VAL A 57 4.64 -6.76 -5.44
N SER A 58 4.41 -5.56 -5.98
CA SER A 58 4.11 -5.40 -7.40
C SER A 58 5.28 -5.75 -8.32
N LYS A 59 5.20 -6.93 -8.95
CA LYS A 59 5.69 -7.14 -10.32
C LYS A 59 4.72 -6.45 -11.28
N LYS A 60 5.04 -5.23 -11.69
CA LYS A 60 4.37 -4.42 -12.74
C LYS A 60 2.89 -4.07 -12.51
N SER A 61 2.68 -2.85 -12.00
CA SER A 61 1.84 -1.88 -12.69
C SER A 61 2.32 -0.49 -12.30
N LYS A 62 3.35 -0.02 -13.02
CA LYS A 62 3.57 1.42 -13.15
C LYS A 62 2.23 2.05 -13.56
N PRO A 63 1.90 3.25 -13.07
CA PRO A 63 0.75 3.97 -13.61
C PRO A 63 0.92 4.06 -15.12
N THR A 64 -0.12 3.70 -15.88
CA THR A 64 -0.05 3.85 -17.33
C THR A 64 0.18 5.32 -17.66
N ASP A 65 0.94 5.57 -18.73
CA ASP A 65 1.29 6.91 -19.18
C ASP A 65 0.01 7.76 -19.41
N GLU A 66 -1.12 7.13 -19.78
CA GLU A 66 -2.45 7.73 -19.83
C GLU A 66 -2.96 8.29 -18.49
N ALA A 67 -2.77 7.56 -17.38
CA ALA A 67 -3.22 8.00 -16.04
C ALA A 67 -2.40 9.20 -15.54
N LEU A 68 -1.10 9.21 -15.85
CA LEU A 68 -0.22 10.35 -15.57
C LEU A 68 -0.59 11.54 -16.45
N LYS A 69 -0.78 11.35 -17.77
CA LYS A 69 -1.22 12.40 -18.70
C LYS A 69 -2.61 12.96 -18.36
N ALA A 70 -3.52 12.17 -17.80
CA ALA A 70 -4.82 12.66 -17.34
C ALA A 70 -4.71 13.59 -16.12
N LEU A 71 -3.78 13.30 -15.20
CA LEU A 71 -3.49 14.16 -14.05
C LEU A 71 -2.85 15.49 -14.46
N PHE A 72 -1.94 15.49 -15.43
CA PHE A 72 -1.30 16.71 -15.92
C PHE A 72 -2.23 17.59 -16.77
N ARG A 73 -3.18 17.01 -17.53
CA ARG A 73 -4.16 17.77 -18.33
C ARG A 73 -5.19 18.53 -17.50
N LYS A 74 -5.53 18.04 -16.30
CA LYS A 74 -6.49 18.67 -15.40
C LYS A 74 -5.91 19.86 -14.61
N ALA A 75 -4.59 20.05 -14.63
CA ALA A 75 -3.90 21.12 -13.92
C ALA A 75 -3.75 22.42 -14.73
N HIS A 76 -4.20 22.45 -16.00
CA HIS A 76 -4.06 23.60 -16.91
C HIS A 76 -5.39 24.00 -17.58
N GLN A 77 -6.53 23.74 -16.95
CA GLN A 77 -7.84 24.22 -17.40
C GLN A 77 -8.47 25.13 -16.36
#